data_AF-A0A970GCL8-F1
#
_entry.id   AF-A0A970GCL8-F1
#
_cell.length_a   1.000
_cell.length_b   1.000
_cell.length_c   1.000
_cell.angle_alpha   90.00
_cell.angle_beta   90.00
_cell.angle_gamma   90.00
#
_symmetry.space_group_name_H-M   'P 1'
#
loop_
_entity.id
_entity.type
_entity.pdbx_description
1 polymer ?
#
loop_
_entity_poly.entity_id
_entity_poly.type
_entity_poly.pdbx_seq_one_letter_code
_entity_poly.pdbx_strand_id
1 'polypeptide(L)'
;ILPYIEGKLFLKVNQEKTRVAYVNKVKYLGYSFYTHKGEGRLRIHSKSVEKFKDKIREFTGRSNGMGVVARKARLNQVVRGWMNYFKLADAKNLIKGLDEWIRSRIRMVTWKRWKKIRTRFDNLKRLGIKEEQAWMWANTRKGYWRTAHSPILLIALPNERIKRAGYLSLMEYYSAK
;
A
#
# COMPACT_ATOMS: atom_id res chain seq x y z
N ILE A 1 9.38 37.08 -13.67
CA ILE A 1 8.39 36.60 -12.66
C ILE A 1 8.74 37.09 -11.25
N LEU A 2 9.94 36.81 -10.70
CA LEU A 2 10.29 37.25 -9.34
C LEU A 2 10.11 38.76 -9.08
N PRO A 3 10.57 39.68 -9.98
CA PRO A 3 10.38 41.11 -9.75
C PRO A 3 8.91 41.54 -9.69
N TYR A 4 8.03 40.82 -10.39
CA TYR A 4 6.59 41.10 -10.39
C TYR A 4 5.93 40.61 -9.09
N ILE A 5 6.28 39.40 -8.63
CA ILE A 5 5.69 38.81 -7.42
C ILE A 5 6.15 39.55 -6.16
N GLU A 6 7.45 39.84 -6.05
CA GLU A 6 7.99 40.50 -4.86
C GLU A 6 7.77 42.02 -4.90
N GLY A 7 7.81 42.64 -6.07
CA GLY A 7 7.66 44.09 -6.21
C GLY A 7 6.22 44.58 -6.31
N LYS A 8 5.38 43.96 -7.16
CA LYS A 8 4.01 44.44 -7.42
C LYS A 8 2.97 43.79 -6.50
N LEU A 9 3.12 42.48 -6.25
CA LEU A 9 2.19 41.73 -5.40
C LEU A 9 2.62 41.69 -3.93
N PHE A 10 3.85 42.13 -3.62
CA PHE A 10 4.42 42.15 -2.26
C PHE A 10 4.40 40.78 -1.56
N LEU A 11 4.59 39.69 -2.32
CA LEU A 11 4.65 38.32 -1.80
C LEU A 11 6.09 37.81 -1.76
N LYS A 12 6.48 37.15 -0.66
CA LYS A 12 7.82 36.54 -0.51
C LYS A 12 7.86 35.13 -1.12
N VAL A 13 8.81 34.89 -2.02
CA VAL A 13 8.99 33.56 -2.63
C VAL A 13 9.79 32.64 -1.71
N ASN A 14 9.31 31.41 -1.55
CA ASN A 14 10.04 30.37 -0.82
C ASN A 14 11.13 29.76 -1.71
N GLN A 15 12.39 30.13 -1.46
CA GLN A 15 13.56 29.70 -2.24
C GLN A 15 13.89 28.20 -2.07
N GLU A 16 13.48 27.57 -0.95
CA GLU A 16 13.70 26.13 -0.76
C GLU A 16 12.76 25.28 -1.65
N LYS A 17 11.52 25.75 -1.85
CA LYS A 17 10.52 25.08 -2.69
C LYS A 17 10.67 25.43 -4.16
N THR A 18 11.14 26.63 -4.47
CA THR A 18 11.26 27.16 -5.82
C THR A 18 12.60 26.75 -6.40
N ARG A 19 12.58 25.94 -7.47
CA ARG A 19 13.81 25.49 -8.13
C ARG A 19 13.60 25.33 -9.63
N VAL A 20 14.65 25.62 -10.37
CA VAL A 20 14.76 25.24 -11.78
C VAL A 20 15.38 23.86 -11.82
N ALA A 21 14.61 22.86 -12.26
CA ALA A 21 15.06 21.48 -12.33
C ALA A 21 14.43 20.79 -13.54
N TYR A 22 15.08 19.73 -14.02
CA TYR A 22 14.51 18.92 -15.09
C TYR A 22 13.15 18.33 -14.67
N VAL A 23 12.24 18.22 -15.63
CA VAL A 23 10.81 17.92 -15.42
C VAL A 23 10.59 16.65 -14.59
N ASN A 24 11.45 15.64 -14.70
CA ASN A 24 11.35 14.40 -13.93
C ASN A 24 11.75 14.49 -12.45
N LYS A 25 12.43 15.56 -12.05
CA LYS A 25 12.82 15.81 -10.65
C LYS A 25 11.79 16.66 -9.93
N VAL A 26 10.84 17.27 -10.62
CA VAL A 26 9.86 18.19 -10.03
C VAL A 26 8.65 17.44 -9.49
N LYS A 27 8.18 17.83 -8.30
CA LYS A 27 6.92 17.37 -7.73
C LYS A 27 5.88 18.44 -7.92
N TYR A 28 4.75 18.10 -8.53
CA TYR A 28 3.61 19.01 -8.65
C TYR A 28 2.33 18.28 -8.25
N LEU A 29 1.62 18.80 -7.23
CA LEU A 29 0.38 18.21 -6.70
C LEU A 29 0.45 16.69 -6.45
N GLY A 30 1.62 16.19 -6.01
CA GLY A 30 1.81 14.76 -5.75
C GLY A 30 2.19 13.91 -6.96
N TYR A 31 2.14 14.47 -8.16
CA TYR A 31 2.66 13.89 -9.39
C TYR A 31 4.13 14.28 -9.61
N SER A 32 4.79 13.48 -10.44
CA SER A 32 6.03 13.79 -11.14
C SER A 32 5.77 13.54 -12.63
N PHE A 33 6.71 13.95 -13.47
CA PHE A 33 6.59 13.84 -14.90
C PHE A 33 7.75 13.02 -15.47
N TYR A 34 7.59 12.48 -16.66
CA TYR A 34 8.70 11.92 -17.40
C TYR A 34 8.45 12.09 -18.89
N THR A 35 9.52 12.20 -19.66
CA THR A 35 9.45 12.28 -21.11
C THR A 35 9.59 10.88 -21.68
N HIS A 36 8.66 10.49 -22.55
CA HIS A 36 8.70 9.23 -23.27
C HIS A 36 8.33 9.48 -24.72
N LYS A 37 9.25 9.16 -25.66
CA LYS A 37 9.06 9.38 -27.10
C LYS A 37 8.64 10.82 -27.46
N GLY A 38 9.24 11.81 -26.79
CA GLY A 38 8.90 13.23 -27.00
C GLY A 38 7.66 13.73 -26.25
N GLU A 39 6.85 12.84 -25.66
CA GLU A 39 5.64 13.21 -24.92
C GLU A 39 5.87 13.25 -23.40
N GLY A 40 5.29 14.25 -22.73
CA GLY A 40 5.27 14.34 -21.28
C GLY A 40 4.18 13.45 -20.67
N ARG A 41 4.58 12.47 -19.86
CA ARG A 41 3.68 11.54 -19.15
C ARG A 41 3.69 11.77 -17.65
N LEU A 42 2.56 11.47 -17.01
CA LEU A 42 2.37 11.60 -15.57
C LEU A 42 2.84 10.33 -14.84
N ARG A 43 3.57 10.53 -13.75
CA ARG A 43 3.97 9.49 -12.79
C ARG A 43 3.57 9.93 -11.39
N ILE A 44 3.35 8.98 -10.49
CA ILE A 44 3.17 9.27 -9.06
C ILE A 44 4.54 9.57 -8.42
N HIS A 45 4.68 10.71 -7.76
CA HIS A 45 5.92 11.08 -7.08
C HIS A 45 6.20 10.15 -5.89
N SER A 46 7.47 9.80 -5.64
CA SER A 46 7.90 8.89 -4.55
C SER A 46 7.35 9.29 -3.18
N LYS A 47 7.49 10.57 -2.80
CA LYS A 47 6.89 11.12 -1.56
C LYS A 47 5.39 10.85 -1.41
N SER A 48 4.62 10.82 -2.50
CA SER A 48 3.18 10.53 -2.45
C SER A 48 2.92 9.04 -2.18
N VAL A 49 3.76 8.17 -2.73
CA VAL A 49 3.76 6.72 -2.47
C VAL A 49 4.16 6.42 -1.03
N GLU A 50 5.18 7.10 -0.51
CA GLU A 50 5.60 6.97 0.89
C GLU A 50 4.49 7.36 1.84
N LYS A 51 3.88 8.54 1.65
CA LYS A 51 2.72 8.98 2.44
C LYS A 51 1.58 7.96 2.42
N PHE A 52 1.31 7.36 1.27
CA PHE A 52 0.30 6.30 1.15
C PHE A 52 0.67 5.06 1.96
N LYS A 53 1.92 4.58 1.83
CA LYS A 53 2.41 3.45 2.64
C LYS A 53 2.35 3.76 4.14
N ASP A 54 2.74 4.95 4.55
CA ASP A 54 2.69 5.36 5.96
C ASP A 54 1.26 5.39 6.48
N LYS A 55 0.32 5.92 5.69
CA LYS A 55 -1.11 5.90 6.05
C LYS A 55 -1.63 4.48 6.25
N ILE A 56 -1.23 3.54 5.40
CA ILE A 56 -1.59 2.13 5.55
C ILE A 56 -0.91 1.54 6.80
N ARG A 57 0.35 1.90 7.08
CA ARG A 57 1.08 1.42 8.26
C ARG A 57 0.41 1.82 9.56
N GLU A 58 -0.17 3.03 9.66
CA GLU A 58 -0.88 3.52 10.86
C GLU A 58 -1.90 2.51 11.40
N PHE A 59 -2.79 2.03 10.53
CA PHE A 59 -3.88 1.13 10.94
C PHE A 59 -3.57 -0.37 10.75
N THR A 60 -2.54 -0.71 9.97
CA THR A 60 -2.01 -2.09 9.87
C THR A 60 -0.83 -2.36 10.82
N GLY A 61 -0.58 -1.45 11.76
CA GLY A 61 0.47 -1.58 12.78
C GLY A 61 0.22 -2.76 13.72
N ARG A 62 1.31 -3.33 14.27
CA ARG A 62 1.26 -4.51 15.16
C ARG A 62 0.65 -4.21 16.54
N SER A 63 0.74 -2.96 16.97
CA SER A 63 0.22 -2.43 18.24
C SER A 63 -1.18 -1.84 18.12
N ASN A 64 -1.79 -1.89 16.94
CA ASN A 64 -3.08 -1.25 16.71
C ASN A 64 -4.25 -2.19 17.06
N GLY A 65 -5.06 -1.81 18.06
CA GLY A 65 -6.22 -2.55 18.55
C GLY A 65 -7.48 -2.50 17.68
N MET A 66 -7.42 -1.86 16.50
CA MET A 66 -8.58 -1.71 15.62
C MET A 66 -9.16 -3.06 15.18
N GLY A 67 -10.49 -3.16 15.27
CA GLY A 67 -11.26 -4.32 14.82
C GLY A 67 -11.07 -4.62 13.33
N VAL A 68 -11.29 -5.88 12.94
CA VAL A 68 -11.04 -6.35 11.57
C VAL A 68 -11.93 -5.64 10.55
N VAL A 69 -13.20 -5.43 10.88
CA VAL A 69 -14.19 -4.76 10.03
C VAL A 69 -13.79 -3.29 9.81
N ALA A 70 -13.53 -2.56 10.90
CA ALA A 70 -13.08 -1.17 10.83
C ALA A 70 -11.76 -1.02 10.05
N ARG A 71 -10.80 -1.93 10.27
CA ARG A 71 -9.54 -1.96 9.52
C ARG A 71 -9.75 -2.18 8.04
N LYS A 72 -10.64 -3.10 7.66
CA LYS A 72 -11.00 -3.37 6.26
C LYS A 72 -11.65 -2.14 5.61
N ALA A 73 -12.64 -1.54 6.28
CA ALA A 73 -13.31 -0.34 5.78
C ALA A 73 -12.33 0.81 5.55
N ARG A 74 -11.46 1.09 6.53
CA ARG A 74 -10.43 2.13 6.44
C ARG A 74 -9.42 1.86 5.31
N LEU A 75 -8.97 0.61 5.17
CA LEU A 75 -8.08 0.23 4.07
C LEU A 75 -8.73 0.48 2.70
N ASN A 76 -9.97 0.02 2.53
CA ASN A 76 -10.70 0.17 1.27
C ASN A 76 -10.96 1.65 0.93
N GLN A 77 -11.29 2.47 1.92
CA GLN A 77 -11.48 3.92 1.73
C GLN A 77 -10.19 4.60 1.27
N VAL A 78 -9.07 4.31 1.93
CA VAL A 78 -7.75 4.87 1.57
C VAL A 78 -7.33 4.43 0.17
N VAL A 79 -7.50 3.15 -0.16
CA VAL A 79 -7.21 2.58 -1.48
C VAL A 79 -8.03 3.26 -2.57
N ARG A 80 -9.35 3.35 -2.38
CA ARG A 80 -10.27 3.95 -3.36
C ARG A 80 -9.96 5.44 -3.60
N GLY A 81 -9.81 6.21 -2.53
CA GLY A 81 -9.50 7.64 -2.63
C GLY A 81 -8.17 7.90 -3.34
N TRP A 82 -7.15 7.10 -3.03
CA TRP A 82 -5.83 7.24 -3.64
C TRP A 82 -5.83 6.87 -5.12
N MET A 83 -6.52 5.79 -5.52
CA MET A 83 -6.66 5.42 -6.93
C MET A 83 -7.44 6.46 -7.74
N ASN A 84 -8.53 6.97 -7.19
CA ASN A 84 -9.33 8.01 -7.85
C ASN A 84 -8.50 9.29 -8.08
N TYR A 85 -7.69 9.69 -7.09
CA TYR A 85 -6.84 10.87 -7.21
C TYR A 85 -5.72 10.67 -8.24
N PHE A 86 -5.04 9.52 -8.23
CA PHE A 86 -3.89 9.21 -9.10
C PHE A 86 -4.27 8.53 -10.42
N LYS A 87 -5.55 8.54 -10.81
CA LYS A 87 -6.04 7.83 -12.00
C LYS A 87 -5.32 8.22 -13.29
N LEU A 88 -4.77 9.44 -13.39
CA LEU A 88 -4.11 9.93 -14.60
C LEU A 88 -2.67 9.43 -14.77
N ALA A 89 -2.02 8.92 -13.71
CA ALA A 89 -0.63 8.49 -13.79
C ALA A 89 -0.47 7.15 -14.50
N ASP A 90 0.58 7.03 -15.32
CA ASP A 90 1.09 5.75 -15.79
C ASP A 90 1.92 5.12 -14.67
N ALA A 91 1.38 4.08 -14.04
CA ALA A 91 1.92 3.56 -12.79
C ALA A 91 1.76 2.05 -12.64
N LYS A 92 1.48 1.29 -13.72
CA LYS A 92 1.13 -0.14 -13.63
C LYS A 92 2.05 -0.96 -12.71
N ASN A 93 3.38 -0.86 -12.90
CA ASN A 93 4.35 -1.60 -12.07
C ASN A 93 4.36 -1.13 -10.61
N LEU A 94 4.22 0.17 -10.39
CA LEU A 94 4.14 0.74 -9.04
C LEU A 94 2.87 0.26 -8.32
N ILE A 95 1.73 0.29 -9.01
CA ILE A 95 0.44 -0.17 -8.48
C ILE A 95 0.49 -1.67 -8.14
N LYS A 96 1.07 -2.49 -9.03
CA LYS A 96 1.25 -3.93 -8.79
C LYS A 96 2.06 -4.17 -7.51
N GLY A 97 3.21 -3.52 -7.37
CA GLY A 97 4.05 -3.66 -6.18
C GLY A 97 3.37 -3.16 -4.90
N LEU A 98 2.58 -2.09 -4.98
CA LEU A 98 1.78 -1.63 -3.84
C LEU A 98 0.69 -2.62 -3.46
N ASP A 99 0.02 -3.22 -4.43
CA ASP A 99 -1.06 -4.19 -4.20
C ASP A 99 -0.54 -5.49 -3.54
N GLU A 100 0.61 -5.98 -4.00
CA GLU A 100 1.34 -7.09 -3.36
C GLU A 100 1.76 -6.75 -1.93
N TRP A 101 2.26 -5.54 -1.71
CA TRP A 101 2.65 -5.06 -0.39
C TRP A 101 1.45 -4.96 0.57
N ILE A 102 0.30 -4.43 0.10
CA ILE A 102 -0.94 -4.36 0.90
C ILE A 102 -1.42 -5.75 1.29
N ARG A 103 -1.47 -6.71 0.35
CA ARG A 103 -1.84 -8.10 0.65
C ARG A 103 -0.91 -8.72 1.70
N SER A 104 0.37 -8.43 1.64
CA SER A 104 1.36 -8.86 2.64
C SER A 104 1.08 -8.23 4.02
N ARG A 105 0.67 -6.96 4.09
CA ARG A 105 0.23 -6.32 5.35
C ARG A 105 -1.02 -6.99 5.92
N ILE A 106 -2.00 -7.33 5.08
CA ILE A 106 -3.23 -8.03 5.50
C ILE A 106 -2.89 -9.40 6.10
N ARG A 107 -2.01 -10.17 5.44
CA ARG A 107 -1.51 -11.46 5.97
C ARG A 107 -0.81 -11.30 7.30
N MET A 108 0.11 -10.33 7.40
CA MET A 108 0.85 -10.04 8.63
C MET A 108 -0.10 -9.73 9.81
N VAL A 109 -1.08 -8.86 9.59
CA VAL A 109 -2.06 -8.47 10.63
C VAL A 109 -2.93 -9.66 11.03
N THR A 110 -3.37 -10.47 10.07
CA THR A 110 -4.15 -11.68 10.34
C THR A 110 -3.35 -12.68 11.20
N TRP A 111 -2.09 -12.91 10.86
CA TRP A 111 -1.21 -13.78 11.62
C TRP A 111 -0.90 -13.25 13.03
N LYS A 112 -0.73 -11.93 13.16
CA LYS A 112 -0.56 -11.29 14.47
C LYS A 112 -1.79 -11.48 15.36
N ARG A 113 -2.99 -11.46 14.78
CA ARG A 113 -4.27 -11.67 15.48
C ARG A 113 -4.38 -13.10 16.02
N TRP A 114 -3.88 -14.10 15.29
CA TRP A 114 -3.73 -15.47 15.80
C TRP A 114 -2.53 -15.57 16.75
N LYS A 115 -2.54 -14.77 17.83
CA LYS A 115 -1.39 -14.58 18.73
C LYS A 115 -0.89 -15.89 19.33
N LYS A 116 -1.81 -16.76 19.76
CA LYS A 116 -1.52 -18.04 20.43
C LYS A 116 -1.33 -19.17 19.41
N ILE A 117 -0.44 -20.11 19.72
CA ILE A 117 -0.14 -21.27 18.85
C ILE A 117 -1.41 -22.09 18.57
N ARG A 118 -2.20 -22.40 19.62
CA ARG A 118 -3.49 -23.09 19.48
C ARG A 118 -4.41 -22.38 18.48
N THR A 119 -4.57 -21.06 18.62
CA THR A 119 -5.37 -20.26 17.69
C THR A 119 -4.83 -20.27 16.27
N ARG A 120 -3.50 -20.27 16.05
CA ARG A 120 -2.93 -20.41 14.70
C ARG A 120 -3.29 -21.76 14.11
N PHE A 121 -3.09 -22.82 14.88
CA PHE A 121 -3.41 -24.18 14.46
C PHE A 121 -4.89 -24.30 14.06
N ASP A 122 -5.81 -23.87 14.94
CA ASP A 122 -7.25 -23.92 14.68
C ASP A 122 -7.64 -23.16 13.41
N ASN A 123 -7.07 -21.96 13.22
CA ASN A 123 -7.35 -21.17 12.03
C ASN A 123 -6.73 -21.79 10.77
N LEU A 124 -5.53 -22.35 10.84
CA LEU A 124 -4.91 -23.05 9.70
C LEU A 124 -5.72 -24.29 9.31
N LYS A 125 -6.20 -25.08 10.28
CA LYS A 125 -7.11 -26.22 10.05
C LYS A 125 -8.41 -25.76 9.39
N ARG A 126 -9.04 -24.69 9.91
CA ARG A 126 -10.25 -24.08 9.31
C ARG A 126 -10.03 -23.57 7.89
N LEU A 127 -8.80 -23.25 7.52
CA LEU A 127 -8.42 -22.82 6.17
C LEU A 127 -8.10 -24.00 5.23
N GLY A 128 -8.18 -25.24 5.72
CA GLY A 128 -7.99 -26.47 4.94
C GLY A 128 -6.58 -27.04 4.96
N ILE A 129 -5.71 -26.59 5.87
CA ILE A 129 -4.35 -27.13 6.00
C ILE A 129 -4.39 -28.46 6.76
N LYS A 130 -3.63 -29.47 6.27
CA LYS A 130 -3.46 -30.77 6.93
C LYS A 130 -2.94 -30.60 8.36
N GLU A 131 -3.32 -31.52 9.24
CA GLU A 131 -3.07 -31.39 10.68
C GLU A 131 -1.60 -31.23 11.06
N GLU A 132 -0.77 -32.16 10.62
CA GLU A 132 0.68 -32.16 10.90
C GLU A 132 1.33 -30.88 10.37
N GLN A 133 0.95 -30.46 9.16
CA GLN A 133 1.46 -29.24 8.54
C GLN A 133 1.00 -27.99 9.28
N ALA A 134 -0.25 -27.95 9.74
CA ALA A 134 -0.80 -26.85 10.54
C ALA A 134 -0.05 -26.71 11.87
N TRP A 135 0.27 -27.83 12.54
CA TRP A 135 1.06 -27.84 13.77
C TRP A 135 2.48 -27.33 13.56
N MET A 136 3.16 -27.80 12.50
CA MET A 136 4.49 -27.32 12.13
C MET A 136 4.48 -25.81 11.85
N TRP A 137 3.49 -25.32 11.10
CA TRP A 137 3.40 -23.92 10.72
C TRP A 137 3.00 -22.99 11.87
N ALA A 138 2.10 -23.43 12.76
CA ALA A 138 1.67 -22.66 13.93
C ALA A 138 2.84 -22.31 14.86
N ASN A 139 3.80 -23.24 14.99
CA ASN A 139 4.99 -23.16 15.84
C ASN A 139 6.20 -22.45 15.20
N THR A 140 6.04 -21.86 14.03
CA THR A 140 7.15 -21.15 13.37
C THR A 140 7.76 -20.05 14.26
N ARG A 141 9.10 -20.05 14.33
CA ARG A 141 9.89 -19.01 15.01
C ARG A 141 10.13 -17.77 14.13
N LYS A 142 9.67 -17.80 12.86
CA LYS A 142 9.84 -16.68 11.92
C LYS A 142 9.01 -15.47 12.36
N GLY A 143 9.56 -14.27 12.18
CA GLY A 143 8.84 -13.02 12.45
C GLY A 143 7.58 -12.83 11.60
N TYR A 144 6.68 -11.94 12.02
CA TYR A 144 5.38 -11.75 11.36
C TYR A 144 5.49 -11.34 9.88
N TRP A 145 6.39 -10.41 9.55
CA TRP A 145 6.60 -9.96 8.18
C TRP A 145 7.20 -11.07 7.32
N ARG A 146 8.20 -11.80 7.84
CA ARG A 146 8.78 -12.97 7.17
C ARG A 146 7.73 -14.06 6.91
N THR A 147 6.80 -14.25 7.84
CA THR A 147 5.72 -15.24 7.70
C THR A 147 4.67 -14.80 6.67
N ALA A 148 4.41 -13.50 6.52
CA ALA A 148 3.49 -12.96 5.49
C ALA A 148 3.92 -13.27 4.06
N HIS A 149 5.23 -13.46 3.85
CA HIS A 149 5.83 -13.83 2.57
C HIS A 149 6.20 -15.31 2.47
N SER A 150 5.93 -16.11 3.50
CA SER A 150 6.26 -17.54 3.46
C SER A 150 5.09 -18.37 2.90
N PRO A 151 5.35 -19.60 2.44
CA PRO A 151 4.30 -20.51 2.00
C PRO A 151 3.17 -20.69 3.02
N ILE A 152 3.47 -20.56 4.32
CA ILE A 152 2.49 -20.64 5.42
C ILE A 152 1.28 -19.75 5.14
N LEU A 153 1.50 -18.46 4.85
CA LEU A 153 0.40 -17.50 4.65
C LEU A 153 0.05 -17.27 3.19
N LEU A 154 0.95 -17.57 2.24
CA LEU A 154 0.62 -17.55 0.82
C LEU A 154 -0.38 -18.66 0.47
N ILE A 155 -0.21 -19.86 1.05
CA ILE A 155 -1.12 -20.99 0.86
C ILE A 155 -2.38 -20.84 1.72
N ALA A 156 -2.25 -20.49 3.01
CA ALA A 156 -3.41 -20.36 3.89
C ALA A 156 -4.31 -19.16 3.53
N LEU A 157 -3.71 -18.05 3.08
CA LEU A 157 -4.40 -16.81 2.70
C LEU A 157 -4.02 -16.40 1.27
N PRO A 158 -4.51 -17.14 0.25
CA PRO A 158 -4.26 -16.82 -1.14
C PRO A 158 -4.96 -15.52 -1.53
N ASN A 159 -4.52 -14.93 -2.65
CA ASN A 159 -5.06 -13.65 -3.14
C ASN A 159 -6.58 -13.70 -3.31
N GLU A 160 -7.11 -14.80 -3.83
CA GLU A 160 -8.55 -15.02 -4.00
C GLU A 160 -9.33 -14.98 -2.70
N ARG A 161 -8.75 -15.48 -1.60
CA ARG A 161 -9.41 -15.45 -0.29
C ARG A 161 -9.43 -14.03 0.27
N ILE A 162 -8.36 -13.26 0.05
CA ILE A 162 -8.31 -11.84 0.44
C ILE A 162 -9.35 -11.03 -0.34
N LYS A 163 -9.47 -11.29 -1.64
CA LYS A 163 -10.50 -10.66 -2.50
C LYS A 163 -11.91 -11.02 -2.02
N ARG A 164 -12.20 -12.31 -1.80
CA ARG A 164 -13.48 -12.79 -1.26
C ARG A 164 -13.82 -12.21 0.11
N ALA A 165 -12.81 -11.89 0.94
CA ALA A 165 -13.03 -11.21 2.22
C ALA A 165 -13.44 -9.73 2.08
N GLY A 166 -13.47 -9.18 0.86
CA GLY A 166 -13.92 -7.83 0.53
C GLY A 166 -12.82 -6.76 0.63
N TYR A 167 -11.55 -7.14 0.52
CA TYR A 167 -10.46 -6.18 0.39
C TYR A 167 -10.33 -5.75 -1.07
N LEU A 168 -10.25 -4.44 -1.32
CA LEU A 168 -10.08 -3.89 -2.67
C LEU A 168 -8.64 -4.10 -3.17
N SER A 169 -8.49 -4.49 -4.44
CA SER A 169 -7.21 -4.51 -5.13
C SER A 169 -6.96 -3.18 -5.86
N LEU A 170 -5.77 -2.62 -5.71
CA LEU A 170 -5.36 -1.43 -6.47
C LEU A 170 -5.27 -1.75 -7.98
N MET A 171 -4.84 -2.95 -8.34
CA MET A 171 -4.67 -3.36 -9.73
C MET A 171 -6.01 -3.52 -10.45
N GLU A 172 -7.04 -3.99 -9.76
CA GLU A 172 -8.39 -4.08 -10.32
C GLU A 172 -8.95 -2.69 -10.64
N TYR A 173 -8.78 -1.72 -9.72
CA TYR A 173 -9.15 -0.32 -9.98
C TYR A 173 -8.34 0.31 -11.11
N TYR A 174 -7.05 -0.02 -11.22
CA TYR A 174 -6.20 0.50 -12.29
C TYR A 174 -6.59 -0.07 -13.65
N SER A 175 -7.03 -1.33 -13.71
CA SER A 175 -7.39 -2.00 -14.96
C SER A 175 -8.81 -1.71 -15.42
N ALA A 176 -9.68 -1.24 -14.50
CA ALA A 176 -11.02 -0.75 -14.81
C ALA A 176 -11.04 0.70 -15.32
N LYS A 177 -9.85 1.31 -15.51
CA LYS A 177 -9.66 2.64 -16.08
C LYS A 177 -9.76 2.60 -17.60
#